data_AF-A0A9R1WVS3-F1
#
_entry.id   AF-A0A9R1WVS3-F1
#
_cell.length_a   1.000
_cell.length_b   1.000
_cell.length_c   1.000
_cell.angle_alpha   90.00
_cell.angle_beta   90.00
_cell.angle_gamma   90.00
#
_symmetry.space_group_name_H-M   'P 1'
#
loop_
_entity.id
_entity.type
_entity.pdbx_description
1 polymer ?
#
loop_
_entity_poly.entity_id
_entity_poly.type
_entity_poly.pdbx_seq_one_letter_code
_entity_poly.pdbx_strand_id
1 'polypeptide(L)'
;MFWKAAKSTVEGEFMNNMDEIRQIILGAYEHLVEKEGDVCPYAIKKMEEFGEELKFWRVHPSGQNEFEVRNGFKSYGVNIRKRVCACRPWDVLRIPCVHAQASIMLNH
;
A
#
# COMPACT_ATOMS: atom_id res chain seq x y z
N MET A 1 15.54 -0.11 0.88
CA MET A 1 15.75 0.50 2.22
C MET A 1 15.26 -0.44 3.33
N PHE A 2 14.06 -1.05 3.21
CA PHE A 2 13.55 -2.07 4.14
C PHE A 2 14.53 -3.18 4.52
N TRP A 3 15.15 -3.83 3.54
CA TRP A 3 16.13 -4.89 3.80
C TRP A 3 17.46 -4.43 4.39
N LYS A 4 17.75 -3.13 4.36
CA LYS A 4 18.93 -2.53 5.02
C LYS A 4 18.63 -2.32 6.51
N ALA A 5 17.41 -1.89 6.85
CA ALA A 5 16.92 -1.86 8.23
C ALA A 5 16.84 -3.27 8.82
N ALA A 6 16.10 -4.18 8.18
CA ALA A 6 15.81 -5.52 8.69
C ALA A 6 17.05 -6.43 8.85
N LYS A 7 18.19 -6.07 8.26
CA LYS A 7 19.47 -6.79 8.40
C LYS A 7 20.45 -6.11 9.35
N SER A 8 20.13 -4.93 9.88
CA SER A 8 21.00 -4.27 10.84
C SER A 8 20.92 -4.98 12.18
N THR A 9 22.08 -5.35 12.70
CA THR A 9 22.23 -5.90 14.05
C THR A 9 22.51 -4.80 15.08
N VAL A 10 22.61 -3.55 14.64
CA VAL A 10 22.93 -2.38 15.45
C VAL A 10 21.72 -1.47 15.53
N GLU A 11 21.19 -1.28 16.74
CA GLU A 11 19.93 -0.58 16.98
C GLU A 11 19.88 0.84 16.39
N GLY A 12 20.98 1.60 16.50
CA GLY A 12 21.05 2.96 15.94
C GLY A 12 20.96 3.00 14.40
N GLU A 13 21.55 2.02 13.72
CA GLU A 13 21.44 1.90 12.27
C GLU A 13 20.07 1.34 11.84
N PHE A 14 19.50 0.43 12.62
CA PHE A 14 18.14 -0.05 12.43
C PHE A 14 17.14 1.12 12.47
N MET A 15 17.21 1.97 13.50
CA MET A 15 16.30 3.11 13.64
C MET A 15 16.46 4.13 12.51
N ASN A 16 17.69 4.46 12.09
CA ASN A 16 17.91 5.38 10.97
C ASN A 16 17.34 4.84 9.65
N ASN A 17 17.51 3.54 9.37
CA ASN A 17 16.94 2.93 8.18
C ASN A 17 15.40 2.83 8.27
N MET A 18 14.84 2.66 9.47
CA MET A 18 13.39 2.69 9.71
C MET A 18 12.80 4.10 9.55
N ASP A 19 13.53 5.14 9.93
CA ASP A 19 13.13 6.53 9.71
C ASP A 19 13.19 6.89 8.21
N GLU A 20 14.16 6.39 7.45
CA GLU A 20 14.15 6.49 5.98
C GLU A 20 12.91 5.83 5.35
N ILE A 21 12.45 4.70 5.89
CA ILE A 21 11.26 3.98 5.42
C ILE A 21 9.97 4.69 5.84
N ARG A 22 9.90 5.22 7.07
CA ARG A 22 8.80 6.04 7.55
C ARG A 22 8.55 7.24 6.64
N GLN A 23 9.61 7.91 6.19
CA GLN A 23 9.51 9.09 5.33
C GLN A 23 8.92 8.81 3.94
N ILE A 24 8.90 7.56 3.46
CA ILE A 24 8.44 7.23 2.11
C ILE A 24 6.91 7.23 2.01
N ILE A 25 6.18 6.77 3.04
CA ILE A 25 4.71 6.93 3.12
C ILE A 25 4.27 6.93 4.60
N LEU A 26 4.44 8.07 5.27
CA LEU A 26 4.13 8.26 6.70
C LEU A 26 2.68 7.80 7.04
N GLY A 27 1.71 8.13 6.20
CA GLY A 27 0.29 7.80 6.45
C GLY A 27 -0.10 6.33 6.22
N ALA A 28 0.57 5.62 5.31
CA ALA A 28 0.28 4.21 5.07
C ALA A 28 0.93 3.32 6.14
N TYR A 29 2.12 3.69 6.62
CA TYR A 29 2.79 2.99 7.70
C TYR A 29 2.05 3.17 9.03
N GLU A 30 1.68 4.40 9.39
CA GLU A 30 0.95 4.69 10.62
C GLU A 30 -0.38 3.94 10.69
N HIS A 31 -1.18 3.94 9.61
CA HIS A 31 -2.46 3.23 9.57
C HIS A 31 -2.35 1.69 9.67
N LEU A 32 -1.25 1.11 9.17
CA LEU A 32 -1.02 -0.34 9.21
C LEU A 32 -0.51 -0.79 10.59
N VAL A 33 0.31 0.02 11.24
CA VAL A 33 0.84 -0.26 12.58
C VAL A 33 -0.21 -0.04 13.67
N GLU A 34 -1.13 0.91 13.48
CA GLU A 34 -2.14 1.25 14.49
C GLU A 34 -3.19 0.15 14.72
N LYS A 35 -3.36 -0.80 13.77
CA LYS A 35 -4.56 -1.65 13.79
C LYS A 35 -4.43 -3.15 14.05
N GLU A 36 -3.37 -3.88 13.72
CA GLU A 36 -3.24 -5.28 14.20
C GLU A 36 -1.77 -5.73 14.27
N GLY A 37 -1.40 -6.32 15.41
CA GLY A 37 -0.13 -7.03 15.57
C GLY A 37 -0.07 -8.27 14.67
N ASP A 38 1.14 -8.58 14.19
CA ASP A 38 1.46 -9.70 13.29
C ASP A 38 0.78 -9.69 11.92
N VAL A 39 1.01 -8.61 11.14
CA VAL A 39 0.88 -8.72 9.68
C VAL A 39 1.91 -9.73 9.17
N CYS A 40 1.44 -10.86 8.64
CA CYS A 40 2.29 -11.91 8.10
C CYS A 40 3.33 -11.34 7.10
N PRO A 41 4.62 -11.72 7.19
CA PRO A 41 5.66 -11.26 6.26
C PRO A 41 5.32 -11.48 4.78
N TYR A 42 4.52 -12.51 4.48
CA TYR A 42 3.99 -12.73 3.13
C TYR A 42 3.09 -11.58 2.66
N ALA A 43 2.18 -11.10 3.51
CA ALA A 43 1.28 -10.02 3.18
C ALA A 43 2.04 -8.70 3.00
N ILE A 44 3.04 -8.42 3.84
CA ILE A 44 3.94 -7.26 3.70
C ILE A 44 4.64 -7.32 2.34
N LYS A 45 5.33 -8.43 2.04
CA LYS A 45 6.04 -8.60 0.77
C LYS A 45 5.11 -8.47 -0.43
N LYS A 46 3.91 -9.05 -0.37
CA LYS A 46 2.93 -8.96 -1.45
C LYS A 46 2.42 -7.54 -1.66
N MET A 47 2.23 -6.78 -0.57
CA MET A 47 1.88 -5.36 -0.65
C MET A 47 3.00 -4.54 -1.30
N GLU A 48 4.26 -4.76 -0.91
CA GLU A 48 5.42 -4.11 -1.53
C GLU A 48 5.52 -4.41 -3.03
N GLU A 49 5.38 -5.68 -3.43
CA GLU A 49 5.37 -6.11 -4.83
C GLU A 49 4.27 -5.41 -5.65
N PHE A 50 3.06 -5.28 -5.08
CA PHE A 50 1.99 -4.54 -5.74
C PHE A 50 2.26 -3.03 -5.78
N GLY A 51 2.97 -2.48 -4.79
CA GLY A 51 3.29 -1.06 -4.70
C GLY A 51 4.32 -0.56 -5.72
N GLU A 52 5.11 -1.45 -6.35
CA GLU A 52 6.16 -1.07 -7.31
C GLU A 52 5.64 -0.25 -8.51
N GLU A 53 4.40 -0.55 -8.92
CA GLU A 53 3.76 0.12 -10.06
C GLU A 53 2.95 1.36 -9.67
N LEU A 54 2.86 1.70 -8.39
CA LEU A 54 1.93 2.73 -7.88
C LEU A 54 2.09 4.08 -8.61
N LYS A 55 3.34 4.46 -8.93
CA LYS A 55 3.69 5.69 -9.66
C LYS A 55 3.07 5.82 -11.06
N PHE A 56 2.60 4.72 -11.65
CA PHE A 56 2.01 4.72 -12.99
C PHE A 56 0.49 4.89 -12.98
N TRP A 57 -0.15 4.83 -11.82
CA TRP A 57 -1.59 4.83 -11.68
C TRP A 57 -2.09 6.18 -11.17
N ARG A 58 -3.02 6.80 -11.90
CA ARG A 58 -3.72 8.00 -11.46
C ARG A 58 -5.07 7.66 -10.87
N VAL A 59 -5.40 8.25 -9.73
CA VAL A 59 -6.65 7.99 -9.00
C VAL A 59 -7.62 9.14 -9.23
N HIS A 60 -8.87 8.81 -9.54
CA HIS A 60 -9.96 9.75 -9.77
C HIS A 60 -11.12 9.42 -8.81
N PRO A 61 -11.41 10.28 -7.83
CA PRO A 61 -12.58 10.09 -6.96
C PRO A 61 -13.88 10.09 -7.76
N SER A 62 -14.73 9.09 -7.52
CA SER A 62 -16.05 8.93 -8.15
C SER A 62 -17.19 8.90 -7.13
N GLY A 63 -16.87 8.86 -5.83
CA GLY A 63 -17.82 8.90 -4.72
C GLY A 63 -17.10 8.82 -3.37
N GLN A 64 -17.84 8.78 -2.26
CA GLN A 64 -17.28 8.85 -0.89
C GLN A 64 -16.24 7.76 -0.56
N ASN A 65 -16.28 6.61 -1.26
CA ASN A 65 -15.32 5.52 -1.08
C ASN A 65 -14.99 4.84 -2.42
N GLU A 66 -15.32 5.49 -3.54
CA GLU A 66 -15.28 4.92 -4.88
C GLU A 66 -14.31 5.70 -5.74
N PHE A 67 -13.41 4.99 -6.39
CA PHE A 67 -12.33 5.56 -7.16
C PHE A 67 -12.20 4.83 -8.48
N GLU A 68 -11.87 5.58 -9.52
CA GLU A 68 -11.41 5.05 -10.78
C GLU A 68 -9.89 5.25 -10.87
N VAL A 69 -9.16 4.16 -11.08
CA VAL A 69 -7.70 4.19 -11.15
C VAL A 69 -7.26 3.91 -12.59
N ARG A 70 -6.54 4.84 -13.21
CA ARG A 70 -6.22 4.86 -14.65
C ARG A 70 -4.72 4.83 -14.92
N ASN A 71 -4.35 4.08 -15.96
CA ASN A 71 -3.03 4.11 -16.59
C ASN A 71 -3.19 3.87 -18.11
N GLY A 72 -3.05 4.93 -18.91
CA GLY A 72 -3.33 4.88 -20.34
C GLY A 72 -4.76 4.43 -20.62
N PHE A 73 -4.91 3.34 -21.39
CA PHE A 73 -6.21 2.74 -21.73
C PHE A 73 -6.76 1.77 -20.67
N LYS A 74 -6.03 1.53 -19.58
CA LYS A 74 -6.47 0.66 -18.50
C LYS A 74 -7.14 1.49 -17.42
N SER A 75 -8.33 1.06 -16.97
CA SER A 75 -8.99 1.63 -15.81
C SER A 75 -9.61 0.54 -14.93
N TYR A 76 -9.61 0.79 -13.63
CA TYR A 76 -10.20 -0.11 -12.64
C TYR A 76 -11.01 0.67 -11.61
N GLY A 77 -12.24 0.20 -11.37
CA GLY A 77 -13.04 0.66 -10.23
C GLY A 77 -12.53 0.05 -8.93
N VAL A 78 -12.43 0.88 -7.91
CA VAL A 78 -12.01 0.53 -6.54
C VAL A 78 -13.06 1.04 -5.57
N ASN A 79 -13.47 0.21 -4.62
CA ASN A 79 -14.25 0.66 -3.47
C ASN A 79 -13.51 0.28 -2.17
N ILE A 80 -12.93 1.29 -1.50
CA ILE A 80 -12.05 1.08 -0.34
C ILE A 80 -12.82 0.61 0.89
N ARG A 81 -14.07 1.03 1.05
CA ARG A 81 -14.93 0.61 2.17
C ARG A 81 -15.33 -0.86 2.05
N LYS A 82 -15.69 -1.28 0.84
CA LYS A 82 -16.02 -2.68 0.51
C LYS A 82 -14.78 -3.56 0.36
N ARG A 83 -13.58 -2.96 0.31
CA ARG A 83 -12.29 -3.63 0.06
C ARG A 83 -12.29 -4.46 -1.22
N VAL A 84 -12.77 -3.86 -2.31
CA VAL A 84 -12.88 -4.50 -3.62
C VAL A 84 -12.21 -3.69 -4.71
N CYS A 85 -11.66 -4.40 -5.70
CA CYS A 85 -11.12 -3.80 -6.91
C CYS A 85 -11.48 -4.66 -8.13
N ALA A 86 -11.87 -4.01 -9.23
CA ALA A 86 -12.19 -4.67 -10.49
C ALA A 86 -11.06 -5.55 -11.04
N CYS A 87 -9.80 -5.33 -10.65
CA CYS A 87 -8.70 -6.21 -11.07
C CYS A 87 -8.74 -7.60 -10.40
N ARG A 88 -9.47 -7.78 -9.28
CA ARG A 88 -9.72 -9.01 -8.49
C ARG A 88 -8.71 -9.47 -7.43
N PRO A 89 -7.38 -9.20 -7.47
CA PRO A 89 -6.48 -9.60 -6.41
C PRO A 89 -6.88 -9.17 -5.00
N TRP A 90 -7.48 -7.98 -4.83
CA TRP A 90 -7.94 -7.53 -3.51
C TRP A 90 -9.11 -8.38 -2.98
N ASP A 91 -10.02 -8.78 -3.86
CA ASP A 91 -11.17 -9.61 -3.53
C ASP A 91 -10.73 -11.01 -3.06
N VAL A 92 -9.72 -11.59 -3.75
CA VAL A 92 -9.26 -12.97 -3.56
C VAL A 92 -8.23 -13.09 -2.44
N LEU A 93 -7.17 -12.29 -2.49
CA LEU A 93 -6.05 -12.38 -1.56
C LEU A 93 -6.29 -11.63 -0.26
N ARG A 94 -7.32 -10.76 -0.21
CA ARG A 94 -7.56 -9.81 0.87
C ARG A 94 -6.39 -8.86 1.14
N ILE A 95 -5.46 -8.76 0.20
CA ILE A 95 -4.30 -7.87 0.20
C ILE A 95 -4.56 -6.75 -0.82
N PRO A 96 -4.42 -5.47 -0.45
CA PRO A 96 -4.61 -4.35 -1.37
C PRO A 96 -3.68 -4.48 -2.60
N CYS A 97 -4.26 -4.54 -3.80
CA CYS A 97 -3.53 -4.44 -5.06
C CYS A 97 -3.01 -3.01 -5.31
N VAL A 98 -2.23 -2.81 -6.37
CA VAL A 98 -1.70 -1.48 -6.71
C VAL A 98 -2.79 -0.40 -6.80
N HIS A 99 -3.96 -0.72 -7.38
CA HIS A 99 -5.08 0.22 -7.51
C HIS A 99 -5.72 0.55 -6.15
N ALA A 100 -5.81 -0.46 -5.29
CA ALA A 100 -6.32 -0.31 -3.93
C ALA A 100 -5.40 0.58 -3.10
N GLN A 101 -4.10 0.30 -3.14
CA GLN A 101 -3.07 1.08 -2.45
C GLN A 101 -3.09 2.53 -2.92
N ALA A 102 -3.12 2.77 -4.24
CA ALA A 102 -3.22 4.12 -4.79
C ALA A 102 -4.48 4.87 -4.30
N SER A 103 -5.62 4.19 -4.25
CA SER A 103 -6.89 4.78 -3.79
C SER A 103 -6.89 5.07 -2.29
N ILE A 104 -6.28 4.20 -1.48
CA ILE A 104 -6.13 4.41 -0.03
C ILE A 104 -5.21 5.61 0.24
N MET A 105 -4.11 5.75 -0.51
CA MET A 105 -3.17 6.87 -0.36
C MET A 105 -3.78 8.24 -0.71
N LEU A 106 -4.79 8.30 -1.58
CA LEU A 106 -5.48 9.55 -1.92
C LEU A 106 -6.56 9.95 -0.89
N ASN A 107 -7.06 9.01 -0.09
CA ASN A 107 -8.19 9.24 0.82
C ASN A 107 -7.79 9.86 2.18
N HIS A 108 -6.59 10.44 2.29
CA HIS A 108 -6.04 11.09 3.48
C HIS A 108 -5.45 12.46 3.15
#